data_AF-A0AAQ5YJE8-F1
#
_entry.id   AF-A0AAQ5YJE8-F1
#
_cell.length_a   1.000
_cell.length_b   1.000
_cell.length_c   1.000
_cell.angle_alpha   90.00
_cell.angle_beta   90.00
_cell.angle_gamma   90.00
#
_symmetry.space_group_name_H-M   'P 1'
#
loop_
_entity.id
_entity.type
_entity.pdbx_description
1 polymer ?
#
loop_
_entity_poly.entity_id
_entity_poly.type
_entity_poly.pdbx_seq_one_letter_code
_entity_poly.pdbx_strand_id
1 'polypeptide(L)'
;MIWLSFHCIGQEIQRALHLFSLAPTTPKTLQQAKKHTYRFWNTQPVPKLAEGEVSVREEPYSLPQGFSWDTLDLSSPPVLKELCGLLNENYTEDDDNTIRLDFSLEYLQWALQPPNWLPQWHCGVRVDTNKKLVGFIAAVPADVRIYETEKRVVQVKLLCVHKKLRFKRMTPVLIRELTRRVNQQGLYQALYTAGTVLPTPISSCRLWHRPLNPRKLMEVNYPGLRQNITLQRALKLNRLPEVTKIQGLRPMTKEDAPGIQSLLQKNLCKFQLSPLLSLQEVEHWLLPRENVVDTYVVANDDGALTDVVSFYSVSSRVLNHPVHSGLRAAHLLYVASAATEMTDLMEDTLVLAKAKGFDIFCALDVMDNEGFLEKLKFSIGDRMVHYYLYNWMCPNMSPDKVGLVLPN
;
A
#
# COMPACT_ATOMS: atom_id res chain seq x y z
N MET A 1 -25.03 52.12 17.57
CA MET A 1 -23.74 52.02 16.86
C MET A 1 -22.96 50.75 17.25
N ILE A 2 -23.63 49.63 17.56
CA ILE A 2 -23.00 48.34 17.96
C ILE A 2 -23.58 47.14 17.16
N TRP A 3 -24.54 47.39 16.27
CA TRP A 3 -25.18 46.35 15.44
C TRP A 3 -24.67 46.25 14.00
N LEU A 4 -23.64 47.04 13.64
CA LEU A 4 -22.95 46.96 12.35
C LEU A 4 -21.58 46.27 12.44
N SER A 5 -21.16 45.83 13.63
CA SER A 5 -19.84 45.26 13.89
C SER A 5 -19.80 43.73 13.87
N PHE A 6 -20.95 43.04 13.93
CA PHE A 6 -21.00 41.58 13.97
C PHE A 6 -21.14 40.92 12.59
N HIS A 7 -21.58 41.65 11.57
CA HIS A 7 -21.72 41.10 10.21
C HIS A 7 -20.40 41.10 9.42
N CYS A 8 -19.48 42.04 9.70
CA CYS A 8 -18.13 42.04 9.11
C CYS A 8 -17.21 40.98 9.72
N ILE A 9 -17.33 40.67 11.02
CA ILE A 9 -16.49 39.66 11.68
C ILE A 9 -16.83 38.23 11.20
N GLY A 10 -18.11 37.96 10.89
CA GLY A 10 -18.54 36.65 10.35
C GLY A 10 -18.05 36.37 8.92
N GLN A 11 -17.97 37.39 8.06
CA GLN A 11 -17.44 37.25 6.69
C GLN A 11 -15.90 37.17 6.65
N GLU A 12 -15.20 37.84 7.57
CA GLU A 12 -13.75 37.73 7.69
C GLU A 12 -13.30 36.37 8.24
N ILE A 13 -14.07 35.76 9.17
CA ILE A 13 -13.80 34.39 9.65
C ILE A 13 -14.08 33.34 8.56
N GLN A 14 -15.14 33.49 7.76
CA GLN A 14 -15.39 32.60 6.62
C GLN A 14 -14.36 32.77 5.49
N ARG A 15 -13.88 34.00 5.22
CA ARG A 15 -12.78 34.24 4.27
C ARG A 15 -11.43 33.74 4.81
N ALA A 16 -11.18 33.87 6.12
CA ALA A 16 -10.00 33.30 6.77
C ALA A 16 -10.03 31.77 6.74
N LEU A 17 -11.18 31.13 6.98
CA LEU A 17 -11.34 29.67 6.84
C LEU A 17 -11.12 29.19 5.40
N HIS A 18 -11.52 29.97 4.39
CA HIS A 18 -11.25 29.69 2.98
C HIS A 18 -9.77 29.94 2.60
N LEU A 19 -9.09 30.88 3.28
CA LEU A 19 -7.66 31.17 3.14
C LEU A 19 -6.77 30.15 3.90
N PHE A 20 -7.27 29.53 4.97
CA PHE A 20 -6.62 28.43 5.69
C PHE A 20 -6.93 27.04 5.11
N SER A 21 -7.93 26.89 4.23
CA SER A 21 -8.20 25.64 3.51
C SER A 21 -7.29 25.40 2.29
N LEU A 22 -6.42 26.35 1.96
CA LEU A 22 -5.42 26.22 0.90
C LEU A 22 -4.06 25.83 1.49
N ALA A 23 -4.01 24.71 2.21
CA ALA A 23 -2.80 23.91 2.14
C ALA A 23 -2.56 23.59 0.66
N PRO A 24 -1.33 23.65 0.12
CA PRO A 24 -1.09 23.18 -1.24
C PRO A 24 -1.49 21.71 -1.30
N THR A 25 -2.69 21.45 -1.82
CA THR A 25 -3.24 20.10 -1.93
C THR A 25 -2.36 19.35 -2.92
N THR A 26 -1.79 18.23 -2.48
CA THR A 26 -1.08 17.30 -3.36
C THR A 26 -2.03 16.91 -4.50
N PRO A 27 -1.55 16.90 -5.76
CA PRO A 27 -2.41 16.56 -6.89
C PRO A 27 -2.97 15.15 -6.76
N LYS A 28 -4.31 15.03 -6.84
CA LYS A 28 -5.02 13.74 -6.82
C LYS A 28 -5.31 13.22 -8.24
N THR A 29 -5.15 14.08 -9.26
CA THR A 29 -5.37 13.71 -10.66
C THR A 29 -4.20 14.11 -11.55
N LEU A 30 -4.02 13.42 -12.68
CA LEU A 30 -2.99 13.75 -13.68
C LEU A 30 -3.14 15.18 -14.22
N GLN A 31 -4.37 15.69 -14.35
CA GLN A 31 -4.62 17.06 -14.80
C GLN A 31 -4.18 18.11 -13.77
N GLN A 32 -4.44 17.87 -12.48
CA GLN A 32 -3.93 18.72 -11.40
C GLN A 32 -2.40 18.66 -11.35
N ALA A 33 -1.83 17.47 -11.55
CA ALA A 33 -0.38 17.27 -11.51
C ALA A 33 0.36 18.06 -12.59
N LYS A 34 -0.19 18.16 -13.80
CA LYS A 34 0.41 18.96 -14.90
C LYS A 34 0.54 20.45 -14.58
N LYS A 35 -0.35 20.98 -13.71
CA LYS A 35 -0.37 22.40 -13.32
C LYS A 35 0.42 22.67 -12.03
N HIS A 36 0.92 21.63 -11.36
CA HIS A 36 1.59 21.73 -10.06
C HIS A 36 3.12 21.82 -10.19
N THR A 37 3.77 22.70 -9.42
CA THR A 37 5.23 22.85 -9.42
C THR A 37 5.90 22.00 -8.35
N TYR A 38 6.64 20.96 -8.75
CA TYR A 38 7.30 20.03 -7.83
C TYR A 38 8.76 20.39 -7.56
N ARG A 39 9.00 21.33 -6.64
CA ARG A 39 10.36 21.84 -6.33
C ARG A 39 11.37 20.75 -5.95
N PHE A 40 10.96 19.74 -5.18
CA PHE A 40 11.83 18.62 -4.81
C PHE A 40 12.06 17.65 -5.97
N TRP A 41 10.99 17.07 -6.53
CA TRP A 41 11.06 16.07 -7.60
C TRP A 41 11.75 16.60 -8.86
N ASN A 42 11.68 17.91 -9.13
CA ASN A 42 12.42 18.54 -10.22
C ASN A 42 13.94 18.40 -10.13
N THR A 43 14.49 18.07 -8.95
CA THR A 43 15.92 17.89 -8.69
C THR A 43 16.32 16.42 -8.52
N GLN A 44 15.36 15.50 -8.60
CA GLN A 44 15.59 14.06 -8.43
C GLN A 44 15.72 13.41 -9.81
N PRO A 45 16.45 12.27 -9.94
CA PRO A 45 16.54 11.49 -11.17
C PRO A 45 15.26 10.68 -11.41
N VAL A 46 14.15 11.40 -11.52
CA VAL A 46 12.86 10.96 -12.09
C VAL A 46 12.78 11.59 -13.48
N PRO A 47 12.20 10.94 -14.50
CA PRO A 47 12.42 11.19 -15.94
C PRO A 47 12.86 12.62 -16.30
N LYS A 48 14.17 12.87 -16.17
CA LYS A 48 14.94 14.07 -16.56
C LYS A 48 16.40 13.62 -16.71
N LEU A 49 16.97 13.93 -17.87
CA LEU A 49 18.29 13.49 -18.33
C LEU A 49 19.42 13.81 -17.35
N ALA A 50 20.10 12.78 -16.84
CA ALA A 50 21.56 12.73 -16.71
C ALA A 50 21.98 11.37 -16.14
N GLU A 51 22.60 10.53 -16.97
CA GLU A 51 23.45 9.44 -16.49
C GLU A 51 24.84 10.02 -16.23
N GLY A 52 25.23 10.07 -14.96
CA GLY A 52 26.59 10.43 -14.55
C GLY A 52 26.97 9.60 -13.33
N GLU A 53 28.23 9.19 -13.25
CA GLU A 53 28.78 8.51 -12.08
C GLU A 53 28.71 9.46 -10.88
N VAL A 54 27.83 9.16 -9.94
CA VAL A 54 27.64 9.96 -8.73
C VAL A 54 28.52 9.37 -7.64
N SER A 55 29.48 10.14 -7.13
CA SER A 55 30.19 9.74 -5.91
C SER A 55 29.18 9.60 -4.76
N VAL A 56 29.19 8.44 -4.12
CA VAL A 56 28.24 8.16 -3.03
C VAL A 56 28.71 8.89 -1.78
N ARG A 57 27.86 9.77 -1.25
CA ARG A 57 28.14 10.51 -0.02
C ARG A 57 28.23 9.58 1.19
N GLU A 58 29.35 9.62 1.89
CA GLU A 58 29.60 8.80 3.10
C GLU A 58 28.83 9.30 4.33
N GLU A 59 28.81 10.61 4.54
CA GLU A 59 28.18 11.24 5.72
C GLU A 59 26.67 11.42 5.57
N PRO A 60 25.87 11.28 6.64
CA PRO A 60 24.44 11.57 6.62
C PRO A 60 24.10 12.98 6.12
N TYR A 61 22.90 13.14 5.55
CA TYR A 61 22.38 14.48 5.26
C TYR A 61 22.13 15.25 6.56
N SER A 62 22.37 16.57 6.55
CA SER A 62 22.14 17.39 7.74
C SER A 62 20.65 17.51 8.06
N LEU A 63 20.33 17.43 9.35
CA LEU A 63 19.02 17.73 9.90
C LEU A 63 19.04 19.11 10.57
N PRO A 64 17.88 19.79 10.71
CA PRO A 64 17.79 20.99 11.54
C PRO A 64 18.21 20.70 12.99
N GLN A 65 18.71 21.71 13.68
CA GLN A 65 19.08 21.60 15.10
C GLN A 65 17.91 21.05 15.95
N GLY A 66 18.22 20.13 16.86
CA GLY A 66 17.23 19.46 17.71
C GLY A 66 16.64 18.19 17.12
N PHE A 67 17.14 17.74 15.97
CA PHE A 67 16.80 16.46 15.37
C PHE A 67 18.04 15.63 15.04
N SER A 68 17.92 14.32 15.21
CA SER A 68 18.95 13.34 14.89
C SER A 68 18.39 12.18 14.06
N TRP A 69 19.25 11.59 13.24
CA TRP A 69 18.95 10.35 12.54
C TRP A 69 18.98 9.18 13.52
N ASP A 70 18.09 8.23 13.28
CA ASP A 70 18.09 6.94 13.94
C ASP A 70 18.01 5.82 12.89
N THR A 71 18.60 4.67 13.19
CA THR A 71 18.48 3.46 12.41
C THR A 71 17.70 2.47 13.26
N LEU A 72 16.43 2.25 12.89
CA LEU A 72 15.50 1.53 13.75
C LEU A 72 15.79 0.03 13.67
N ASP A 73 16.19 -0.56 14.80
CA ASP A 73 16.21 -2.00 14.98
C ASP A 73 14.79 -2.52 15.23
N LEU A 74 14.13 -2.96 14.16
CA LEU A 74 12.76 -3.48 14.22
C LEU A 74 12.66 -4.89 14.82
N SER A 75 13.80 -5.55 15.07
CA SER A 75 13.85 -6.77 15.88
C SER A 75 13.64 -6.48 17.37
N SER A 76 13.80 -5.21 17.79
CA SER A 76 13.51 -4.75 19.14
C SER A 76 12.01 -4.45 19.32
N PRO A 77 11.29 -5.19 20.19
CA PRO A 77 9.85 -4.99 20.37
C PRO A 77 9.45 -3.55 20.80
N PRO A 78 10.21 -2.86 21.68
CA PRO A 78 9.93 -1.46 22.01
C PRO A 78 10.02 -0.51 20.81
N VAL A 79 11.03 -0.68 19.95
CA VAL A 79 11.24 0.17 18.77
C VAL A 79 10.14 -0.06 17.73
N LEU A 80 9.79 -1.33 17.50
CA LEU A 80 8.69 -1.69 16.61
C LEU A 80 7.35 -1.12 17.10
N LYS A 81 7.09 -1.19 18.41
CA LYS A 81 5.89 -0.62 19.04
C LYS A 81 5.86 0.91 18.90
N GLU A 82 7.00 1.58 19.04
CA GLU A 82 7.12 3.02 18.80
C GLU A 82 6.80 3.39 17.35
N LEU A 83 7.37 2.67 16.37
CA LEU A 83 7.09 2.88 14.96
C LEU A 83 5.60 2.65 14.64
N CYS A 84 5.03 1.57 15.16
CA CYS A 84 3.60 1.27 15.05
C CYS A 84 2.74 2.44 15.57
N GLY A 85 3.11 3.03 16.71
CA GLY A 85 2.47 4.23 17.25
C GLY A 85 2.55 5.43 16.29
N LEU A 86 3.75 5.73 15.76
CA LEU A 86 3.93 6.82 14.79
C LEU A 86 3.01 6.63 13.57
N LEU A 87 3.01 5.45 12.97
CA LEU A 87 2.24 5.15 11.76
C LEU A 87 0.74 5.23 12.01
N ASN A 88 0.24 4.61 13.06
CA ASN A 88 -1.19 4.61 13.41
C ASN A 88 -1.72 6.02 13.70
N GLU A 89 -0.89 6.91 14.22
CA GLU A 89 -1.28 8.30 14.50
C GLU A 89 -1.11 9.24 13.31
N ASN A 90 -0.19 8.94 12.38
CA ASN A 90 0.31 9.94 11.42
C ASN A 90 0.41 9.46 9.96
N TYR A 91 0.09 8.20 9.62
CA TYR A 91 0.26 7.71 8.25
C TYR A 91 -0.87 8.14 7.31
N THR A 92 -2.14 8.10 7.76
CA THR A 92 -3.26 8.53 6.91
C THR A 92 -3.33 10.05 6.77
N GLU A 93 -3.70 10.51 5.57
CA GLU A 93 -3.91 11.93 5.25
C GLU A 93 -5.24 12.44 5.78
N ASP A 94 -6.28 11.59 5.79
CA ASP A 94 -7.63 11.97 6.18
C ASP A 94 -7.66 12.33 7.68
N ASP A 95 -7.92 13.61 7.97
CA ASP A 95 -8.27 14.11 9.30
C ASP A 95 -9.75 13.86 9.64
N ASP A 96 -10.49 13.23 8.72
CA ASP A 96 -11.82 12.70 8.99
C ASP A 96 -11.71 11.67 10.12
N ASN A 97 -12.16 12.09 11.29
CA ASN A 97 -12.07 11.34 12.55
C ASN A 97 -13.06 10.16 12.60
N THR A 98 -13.22 9.43 11.49
CA THR A 98 -14.18 8.32 11.35
C THR A 98 -13.47 6.98 11.26
N ILE A 99 -12.51 6.82 10.35
CA ILE A 99 -11.80 5.54 10.12
C ILE A 99 -10.31 5.81 9.89
N ARG A 100 -9.43 5.11 10.62
CA ARG A 100 -7.96 5.22 10.46
C ARG A 100 -7.32 3.86 10.34
N LEU A 101 -6.26 3.77 9.55
CA LEU A 101 -5.46 2.54 9.45
C LEU A 101 -4.93 2.12 10.82
N ASP A 102 -4.87 0.81 11.03
CA ASP A 102 -4.38 0.19 12.26
C ASP A 102 -3.37 -0.90 11.92
N PHE A 103 -2.10 -0.50 11.85
CA PHE A 103 -0.98 -1.41 11.70
C PHE A 103 -0.80 -2.24 12.96
N SER A 104 -0.67 -3.56 12.80
CA SER A 104 -0.19 -4.45 13.84
C SER A 104 1.32 -4.59 13.81
N LEU A 105 1.92 -5.10 14.89
CA LEU A 105 3.37 -5.33 14.96
C LEU A 105 3.78 -6.41 13.95
N GLU A 106 2.96 -7.44 13.82
CA GLU A 106 3.18 -8.60 12.95
C GLU A 106 3.14 -8.18 11.47
N TYR A 107 2.23 -7.28 11.09
CA TYR A 107 2.17 -6.72 9.74
C TYR A 107 3.43 -5.91 9.42
N LEU A 108 3.88 -5.07 10.36
CA LEU A 108 5.08 -4.25 10.15
C LEU A 108 6.34 -5.11 10.03
N GLN A 109 6.48 -6.17 10.84
CA GLN A 109 7.58 -7.13 10.69
C GLN A 109 7.52 -7.82 9.33
N TRP A 110 6.34 -8.30 8.92
CA TRP A 110 6.15 -8.92 7.62
C TRP A 110 6.50 -7.98 6.45
N ALA A 111 6.06 -6.72 6.51
CA ALA A 111 6.26 -5.75 5.44
C ALA A 111 7.68 -5.16 5.38
N LEU A 112 8.38 -5.06 6.52
CA LEU A 112 9.67 -4.38 6.64
C LEU A 112 10.88 -5.30 6.82
N GLN A 113 10.67 -6.58 7.13
CA GLN A 113 11.77 -7.54 7.33
C GLN A 113 11.69 -8.77 6.40
N PRO A 114 11.56 -8.61 5.07
CA PRO A 114 11.65 -9.72 4.14
C PRO A 114 13.08 -10.27 4.01
N PRO A 115 13.29 -11.45 3.42
CA PRO A 115 14.63 -12.02 3.23
C PRO A 115 15.63 -11.00 2.67
N ASN A 116 16.84 -10.96 3.24
CA ASN A 116 17.91 -10.04 2.88
C ASN A 116 17.64 -8.54 3.16
N TRP A 117 16.64 -8.20 3.99
CA TRP A 117 16.46 -6.84 4.47
C TRP A 117 17.70 -6.32 5.21
N LEU A 118 17.92 -5.00 5.13
CA LEU A 118 19.08 -4.34 5.72
C LEU A 118 18.66 -3.31 6.78
N PRO A 119 19.12 -3.41 8.03
CA PRO A 119 18.72 -2.49 9.11
C PRO A 119 18.96 -1.02 8.79
N GLN A 120 20.05 -0.70 8.10
CA GLN A 120 20.38 0.67 7.72
C GLN A 120 19.31 1.32 6.83
N TRP A 121 18.46 0.55 6.16
CA TRP A 121 17.38 1.08 5.33
C TRP A 121 16.13 1.49 6.14
N HIS A 122 16.08 1.25 7.44
CA HIS A 122 15.00 1.72 8.33
C HIS A 122 15.37 3.07 8.95
N CYS A 123 15.17 4.14 8.17
CA CYS A 123 15.57 5.49 8.53
C CYS A 123 14.52 6.17 9.42
N GLY A 124 14.89 6.52 10.65
CA GLY A 124 14.09 7.32 11.56
C GLY A 124 14.65 8.71 11.79
N VAL A 125 13.77 9.65 12.18
CA VAL A 125 14.16 10.97 12.70
C VAL A 125 13.61 11.12 14.11
N ARG A 126 14.49 11.45 15.06
CA ARG A 126 14.13 11.70 16.46
C ARG A 126 14.32 13.15 16.83
N VAL A 127 13.55 13.59 17.82
CA VAL A 127 13.78 14.87 18.50
C VAL A 127 14.83 14.65 19.59
N ASP A 128 15.86 15.49 19.65
CA ASP A 128 17.02 15.27 20.53
C ASP A 128 16.67 15.35 22.02
N THR A 129 15.76 16.24 22.39
CA THR A 129 15.43 16.56 23.79
C THR A 129 14.62 15.47 24.49
N ASN A 130 13.73 14.79 23.78
CA ASN A 130 12.84 13.78 24.36
C ASN A 130 12.90 12.42 23.65
N LYS A 131 13.78 12.27 22.66
CA LYS A 131 14.00 11.07 21.85
C LYS A 131 12.77 10.58 21.06
N LYS A 132 11.69 11.38 20.98
CA LYS A 132 10.47 10.98 20.28
C LYS A 132 10.73 10.76 18.78
N LEU A 133 10.31 9.62 18.25
CA LEU A 133 10.28 9.36 16.81
C LEU A 133 9.22 10.24 16.11
N VAL A 134 9.63 10.97 15.07
CA VAL A 134 8.78 11.95 14.37
C VAL A 134 8.81 11.85 12.85
N GLY A 135 9.69 11.02 12.29
CA GLY A 135 9.75 10.72 10.87
C GLY A 135 10.28 9.32 10.64
N PHE A 136 9.78 8.65 9.60
CA PHE A 136 10.20 7.31 9.21
C PHE A 136 10.13 7.14 7.70
N ILE A 137 11.08 6.40 7.14
CA ILE A 137 11.02 5.87 5.78
C ILE A 137 11.84 4.58 5.76
N ALA A 138 11.36 3.57 5.03
CA ALA A 138 12.06 2.30 4.90
C ALA A 138 12.32 1.94 3.44
N ALA A 139 13.26 1.03 3.22
CA ALA A 139 13.38 0.28 2.00
C ALA A 139 13.61 -1.21 2.26
N VAL A 140 13.12 -2.06 1.37
CA VAL A 140 13.35 -3.51 1.38
C VAL A 140 13.88 -3.96 0.01
N PRO A 141 14.73 -5.00 -0.08
CA PRO A 141 15.23 -5.47 -1.36
C PRO A 141 14.11 -6.08 -2.20
N ALA A 142 14.21 -5.98 -3.52
CA ALA A 142 13.35 -6.71 -4.44
C ALA A 142 14.08 -6.98 -5.75
N ASP A 143 13.95 -8.20 -6.27
CA ASP A 143 14.29 -8.50 -7.65
C ASP A 143 13.03 -8.32 -8.49
N VAL A 144 13.12 -7.52 -9.55
CA VAL A 144 11.98 -7.20 -10.42
C VAL A 144 12.37 -7.34 -11.88
N ARG A 145 11.40 -7.75 -12.69
CA ARG A 145 11.44 -7.64 -14.14
C ARG A 145 10.73 -6.36 -14.55
N ILE A 146 11.41 -5.54 -15.35
CA ILE A 146 10.89 -4.32 -15.97
C ILE A 146 11.07 -4.49 -17.49
N TYR A 147 9.98 -4.76 -18.20
CA TYR A 147 9.97 -5.25 -19.58
C TYR A 147 10.90 -6.48 -19.72
N GLU A 148 11.94 -6.37 -20.52
CA GLU A 148 12.91 -7.44 -20.77
C GLU A 148 14.10 -7.42 -19.80
N THR A 149 14.13 -6.46 -18.86
CA THR A 149 15.28 -6.27 -17.95
C THR A 149 14.97 -6.79 -16.56
N GLU A 150 15.78 -7.71 -16.07
CA GLU A 150 15.78 -8.12 -14.67
C GLU A 150 16.74 -7.26 -13.86
N LYS A 151 16.27 -6.77 -12.70
CA LYS A 151 17.03 -5.81 -11.90
C LYS A 151 16.76 -5.97 -10.41
N ARG A 152 17.84 -5.98 -9.63
CA ARG A 152 17.78 -5.76 -8.19
C ARG A 152 17.50 -4.28 -7.94
N VAL A 153 16.39 -4.00 -7.25
CA VAL A 153 15.98 -2.66 -6.82
C VAL A 153 15.68 -2.68 -5.33
N VAL A 154 15.38 -1.51 -4.76
CA VAL A 154 14.74 -1.44 -3.45
C VAL A 154 13.28 -1.00 -3.58
N GLN A 155 12.38 -1.57 -2.77
CA GLN A 155 11.02 -1.07 -2.63
C GLN A 155 10.94 -0.10 -1.46
N VAL A 156 10.50 1.13 -1.70
CA VAL A 156 10.33 2.12 -0.62
C VAL A 156 9.03 1.83 0.13
N LYS A 157 9.10 1.85 1.46
CA LYS A 157 8.00 1.49 2.38
C LYS A 157 7.73 2.60 3.40
N LEU A 158 6.44 2.79 3.70
CA LEU A 158 5.93 3.47 4.90
C LEU A 158 6.54 4.85 5.21
N LEU A 159 6.72 5.70 4.18
CA LEU A 159 7.12 7.09 4.40
C LEU A 159 6.09 7.82 5.28
N CYS A 160 6.50 8.21 6.48
CA CYS A 160 5.64 8.87 7.45
C CYS A 160 6.35 10.07 8.08
N VAL A 161 5.63 11.19 8.19
CA VAL A 161 6.07 12.37 8.94
C VAL A 161 4.96 12.73 9.91
N HIS A 162 5.35 12.91 11.18
CA HIS A 162 4.43 13.33 12.23
C HIS A 162 3.63 14.58 11.81
N LYS A 163 2.31 14.59 12.01
CA LYS A 163 1.39 15.60 11.47
C LYS A 163 1.85 17.05 11.70
N LYS A 164 2.31 17.36 12.93
CA LYS A 164 2.85 18.68 13.33
C LYS A 164 4.10 19.15 12.56
N LEU A 165 4.82 18.24 11.90
CA LEU A 165 6.04 18.53 11.14
C LEU A 165 5.83 18.45 9.62
N ARG A 166 4.61 18.15 9.16
CA ARG A 166 4.26 18.21 7.74
C ARG A 166 4.46 19.63 7.20
N PHE A 167 4.71 19.74 5.89
CA PHE A 167 5.03 21.00 5.19
C PHE A 167 6.34 21.70 5.61
N LYS A 168 7.13 21.13 6.52
CA LYS A 168 8.47 21.63 6.89
C LYS A 168 9.62 20.99 6.10
N ARG A 169 9.34 20.46 4.91
CA ARG A 169 10.31 19.80 4.00
C ARG A 169 11.07 18.60 4.59
N MET A 170 10.54 17.95 5.63
CA MET A 170 11.14 16.74 6.20
C MET A 170 11.15 15.56 5.22
N THR A 171 10.09 15.39 4.43
CA THR A 171 9.97 14.31 3.44
C THR A 171 11.12 14.29 2.41
N PRO A 172 11.47 15.40 1.73
CA PRO A 172 12.68 15.48 0.91
C PRO A 172 13.97 14.99 1.57
N VAL A 173 14.15 15.31 2.86
CA VAL A 173 15.38 14.98 3.59
C VAL A 173 15.43 13.49 3.93
N LEU A 174 14.28 12.91 4.34
CA LEU A 174 14.10 11.47 4.53
C LEU A 174 14.41 10.69 3.24
N ILE A 175 13.84 11.11 2.11
CA ILE A 175 14.07 10.46 0.82
C ILE A 175 15.56 10.51 0.44
N ARG A 176 16.21 11.68 0.57
CA ARG A 176 17.63 11.83 0.25
C ARG A 176 18.53 10.96 1.13
N GLU A 177 18.24 10.87 2.42
CA GLU A 177 19.01 10.02 3.33
C GLU A 177 18.81 8.53 3.01
N LEU A 178 17.57 8.10 2.75
CA LEU A 178 17.33 6.72 2.32
C LEU A 178 18.08 6.41 1.01
N THR A 179 17.98 7.28 0.00
CA THR A 179 18.74 7.13 -1.25
C THR A 179 20.24 7.01 -1.00
N ARG A 180 20.81 7.82 -0.10
CA ARG A 180 22.22 7.73 0.26
C ARG A 180 22.57 6.36 0.82
N ARG A 181 21.81 5.87 1.80
CA ARG A 181 22.04 4.56 2.45
C ARG A 181 21.87 3.39 1.48
N VAL A 182 20.96 3.51 0.51
CA VAL A 182 20.76 2.51 -0.56
C VAL A 182 21.93 2.54 -1.54
N ASN A 183 22.36 3.73 -1.99
CA ASN A 183 23.52 3.90 -2.87
C ASN A 183 24.82 3.37 -2.24
N GLN A 184 24.99 3.50 -0.93
CA GLN A 184 26.14 2.93 -0.20
C GLN A 184 26.22 1.39 -0.29
N GLN A 185 25.11 0.73 -0.61
CA GLN A 185 25.05 -0.72 -0.84
C GLN A 185 25.14 -1.07 -2.34
N GLY A 186 25.48 -0.12 -3.20
CA GLY A 186 25.61 -0.33 -4.65
C GLY A 186 24.28 -0.46 -5.41
N LEU A 187 23.15 -0.13 -4.78
CA LEU A 187 21.84 -0.09 -5.43
C LEU A 187 21.46 1.36 -5.73
N TYR A 188 20.92 1.60 -6.93
CA TYR A 188 20.65 2.96 -7.40
C TYR A 188 19.22 3.17 -7.91
N GLN A 189 18.41 2.11 -7.91
CA GLN A 189 17.03 2.12 -8.39
C GLN A 189 16.07 1.77 -7.27
N ALA A 190 14.90 2.40 -7.30
CA ALA A 190 13.84 2.10 -6.36
C ALA A 190 12.49 1.99 -7.05
N LEU A 191 11.62 1.17 -6.48
CA LEU A 191 10.22 1.03 -6.84
C LEU A 191 9.35 1.54 -5.69
N TYR A 192 8.35 2.35 -6.00
CA TYR A 192 7.43 2.85 -4.98
C TYR A 192 6.07 3.14 -5.58
N THR A 193 5.06 3.20 -4.71
CA THR A 193 3.71 3.61 -5.08
C THR A 193 3.26 4.79 -4.24
N ALA A 194 2.39 5.63 -4.80
CA ALA A 194 1.73 6.70 -4.06
C ALA A 194 0.25 6.80 -4.43
N GLY A 195 -0.59 7.22 -3.48
CA GLY A 195 -1.98 7.57 -3.74
C GLY A 195 -2.15 8.96 -4.35
N THR A 196 -1.16 9.83 -4.19
CA THR A 196 -1.07 11.15 -4.85
C THR A 196 -0.26 11.04 -6.13
N VAL A 197 -0.56 11.89 -7.10
CA VAL A 197 0.18 11.93 -8.36
C VAL A 197 1.47 12.74 -8.21
N LEU A 198 2.60 12.07 -8.42
CA LEU A 198 3.94 12.64 -8.59
C LEU A 198 4.37 12.55 -10.07
N PRO A 199 5.25 13.44 -10.59
CA PRO A 199 5.77 13.33 -11.96
C PRO A 199 6.92 12.30 -12.03
N THR A 200 6.87 11.27 -12.88
CA THR A 200 5.77 10.80 -13.73
C THR A 200 5.52 9.32 -13.45
N PRO A 201 4.27 8.88 -13.22
CA PRO A 201 4.00 7.48 -12.93
C PRO A 201 4.18 6.63 -14.20
N ILE A 202 4.71 5.42 -14.02
CA ILE A 202 4.83 4.42 -15.09
C ILE A 202 3.50 3.69 -15.32
N SER A 203 2.66 3.58 -14.28
CA SER A 203 1.30 3.06 -14.37
C SER A 203 0.42 3.67 -13.28
N SER A 204 -0.89 3.66 -13.50
CA SER A 204 -1.89 4.19 -12.56
C SER A 204 -3.06 3.22 -12.48
N CYS A 205 -3.17 2.54 -11.35
CA CYS A 205 -4.10 1.45 -11.12
C CYS A 205 -5.22 1.91 -10.18
N ARG A 206 -6.43 1.40 -10.39
CA ARG A 206 -7.61 1.74 -9.61
C ARG A 206 -7.87 0.68 -8.55
N LEU A 207 -8.23 1.13 -7.35
CA LEU A 207 -8.68 0.25 -6.28
C LEU A 207 -10.18 -0.03 -6.44
N TRP A 208 -10.52 -1.31 -6.41
CA TRP A 208 -11.88 -1.82 -6.41
C TRP A 208 -12.21 -2.46 -5.07
N HIS A 209 -13.48 -2.43 -4.70
CA HIS A 209 -13.94 -2.95 -3.42
C HIS A 209 -15.20 -3.81 -3.56
N ARG A 210 -15.27 -4.88 -2.77
CA ARG A 210 -16.38 -5.83 -2.70
C ARG A 210 -16.86 -5.97 -1.25
N PRO A 211 -18.05 -5.45 -0.91
CA PRO A 211 -18.61 -5.58 0.44
C PRO A 211 -18.86 -7.03 0.85
N LEU A 212 -18.25 -7.49 1.93
CA LEU A 212 -18.52 -8.80 2.53
C LEU A 212 -19.51 -8.69 3.70
N ASN A 213 -19.49 -7.56 4.41
CA ASN A 213 -20.40 -7.18 5.48
C ASN A 213 -21.08 -5.83 5.20
N PRO A 214 -22.07 -5.80 4.28
CA PRO A 214 -22.74 -4.55 3.89
C PRO A 214 -23.38 -3.80 5.06
N ARG A 215 -23.91 -4.51 6.07
CA ARG A 215 -24.53 -3.90 7.25
C ARG A 215 -23.53 -3.03 8.00
N LYS A 216 -22.41 -3.62 8.42
CA LYS A 216 -21.38 -2.91 9.17
C LYS A 216 -20.80 -1.75 8.37
N LEU A 217 -20.52 -1.97 7.08
CA LEU A 217 -19.96 -0.93 6.21
C LEU A 217 -20.90 0.27 6.02
N MET A 218 -22.21 0.05 5.97
CA MET A 218 -23.20 1.13 5.94
C MET A 218 -23.31 1.85 7.29
N GLU A 219 -23.34 1.12 8.40
CA GLU A 219 -23.43 1.69 9.76
C GLU A 219 -22.24 2.62 10.08
N VAL A 220 -21.04 2.27 9.61
CA VAL A 220 -19.82 3.09 9.79
C VAL A 220 -19.59 4.13 8.68
N ASN A 221 -20.51 4.27 7.72
CA ASN A 221 -20.39 5.16 6.56
C ASN A 221 -19.06 4.98 5.80
N TYR A 222 -18.70 3.73 5.48
CA TYR A 222 -17.42 3.44 4.83
C TYR A 222 -17.27 4.22 3.51
N PRO A 223 -16.13 4.92 3.30
CA PRO A 223 -15.91 5.76 2.12
C PRO A 223 -16.03 5.00 0.80
N GLY A 224 -16.62 5.64 -0.22
CA GLY A 224 -16.73 5.09 -1.57
C GLY A 224 -17.85 4.06 -1.77
N LEU A 225 -18.60 3.70 -0.72
CA LEU A 225 -19.78 2.85 -0.87
C LEU A 225 -21.01 3.63 -1.33
N ARG A 226 -21.80 3.03 -2.23
CA ARG A 226 -23.04 3.62 -2.75
C ARG A 226 -24.04 3.82 -1.62
N GLN A 227 -24.25 5.07 -1.20
CA GLN A 227 -25.16 5.41 -0.09
C GLN A 227 -26.66 5.35 -0.47
N ASN A 228 -26.98 5.26 -1.77
CA ASN A 228 -28.37 5.31 -2.27
C ASN A 228 -29.05 3.93 -2.42
N ILE A 229 -28.65 2.93 -1.62
CA ILE A 229 -29.29 1.61 -1.61
C ILE A 229 -29.77 1.25 -0.20
N THR A 230 -30.92 0.57 -0.11
CA THR A 230 -31.42 0.06 1.17
C THR A 230 -30.55 -1.10 1.66
N LEU A 231 -30.45 -1.30 2.97
CA LEU A 231 -29.69 -2.41 3.57
C LEU A 231 -30.13 -3.78 3.01
N GLN A 232 -31.43 -4.02 2.87
CA GLN A 232 -31.96 -5.27 2.32
C GLN A 232 -31.47 -5.51 0.88
N ARG A 233 -31.46 -4.46 0.04
CA ARG A 233 -30.94 -4.54 -1.33
C ARG A 233 -29.42 -4.78 -1.32
N ALA A 234 -28.68 -4.13 -0.44
CA ALA A 234 -27.24 -4.32 -0.30
C ALA A 234 -26.90 -5.76 0.11
N LEU A 235 -27.61 -6.33 1.09
CA LEU A 235 -27.43 -7.72 1.52
C LEU A 235 -27.74 -8.71 0.39
N LYS A 236 -28.84 -8.51 -0.34
CA LYS A 236 -29.21 -9.37 -1.48
C LYS A 236 -28.18 -9.29 -2.61
N LEU A 237 -27.74 -8.08 -2.97
CA LEU A 237 -26.76 -7.87 -4.03
C LEU A 237 -25.42 -8.54 -3.72
N ASN A 238 -24.96 -8.41 -2.47
CA ASN A 238 -23.64 -8.85 -2.04
C ASN A 238 -23.61 -10.28 -1.50
N ARG A 239 -24.73 -11.02 -1.52
CA ARG A 239 -24.81 -12.41 -1.06
C ARG A 239 -23.78 -13.28 -1.78
N LEU A 240 -23.11 -14.12 -1.01
CA LEU A 240 -22.17 -15.14 -1.45
C LEU A 240 -22.71 -16.53 -1.07
N PRO A 241 -22.20 -17.61 -1.68
CA PRO A 241 -22.41 -18.98 -1.20
C PRO A 241 -22.00 -19.14 0.28
N GLU A 242 -22.51 -20.20 0.92
CA GLU A 242 -22.18 -20.52 2.32
C GLU A 242 -20.88 -21.33 2.44
N VAL A 243 -20.56 -22.11 1.41
CA VAL A 243 -19.37 -22.97 1.33
C VAL A 243 -18.70 -22.79 -0.02
N THR A 244 -17.39 -23.03 -0.05
CA THR A 244 -16.59 -23.07 -1.27
C THR A 244 -16.98 -24.27 -2.14
N LYS A 245 -16.81 -24.15 -3.45
CA LYS A 245 -17.20 -25.16 -4.44
C LYS A 245 -16.00 -25.93 -5.02
N ILE A 246 -14.85 -25.29 -5.11
CA ILE A 246 -13.65 -25.84 -5.74
C ILE A 246 -13.11 -26.98 -4.89
N GLN A 247 -12.99 -28.15 -5.50
CA GLN A 247 -12.38 -29.33 -4.88
C GLN A 247 -10.87 -29.13 -4.76
N GLY A 248 -10.29 -29.61 -3.66
CA GLY A 248 -8.85 -29.46 -3.41
C GLY A 248 -8.41 -28.07 -2.93
N LEU A 249 -9.33 -27.10 -2.81
CA LEU A 249 -9.05 -25.78 -2.24
C LEU A 249 -8.73 -25.91 -0.74
N ARG A 250 -7.53 -25.52 -0.35
CA ARG A 250 -7.05 -25.58 1.04
C ARG A 250 -6.05 -24.47 1.36
N PRO A 251 -5.79 -24.17 2.64
CA PRO A 251 -4.69 -23.28 3.01
C PRO A 251 -3.35 -23.78 2.47
N MET A 252 -2.48 -22.85 2.11
CA MET A 252 -1.09 -23.11 1.76
C MET A 252 -0.32 -23.69 2.96
N THR A 253 0.53 -24.67 2.67
CA THR A 253 1.53 -25.23 3.58
C THR A 253 2.95 -24.88 3.09
N LYS A 254 3.98 -25.21 3.88
CA LYS A 254 5.36 -24.90 3.49
C LYS A 254 5.81 -25.74 2.29
N GLU A 255 5.32 -26.97 2.20
CA GLU A 255 5.60 -27.93 1.14
C GLU A 255 5.11 -27.44 -0.23
N ASP A 256 4.12 -26.54 -0.25
CA ASP A 256 3.56 -25.96 -1.48
C ASP A 256 4.46 -24.86 -2.09
N ALA A 257 5.41 -24.30 -1.32
CA ALA A 257 6.17 -23.11 -1.73
C ALA A 257 6.91 -23.27 -3.07
N PRO A 258 7.60 -24.40 -3.38
CA PRO A 258 8.23 -24.59 -4.69
C PRO A 258 7.21 -24.61 -5.85
N GLY A 259 6.05 -25.25 -5.65
CA GLY A 259 5.01 -25.31 -6.67
C GLY A 259 4.36 -23.94 -6.92
N ILE A 260 4.11 -23.18 -5.85
CA ILE A 260 3.63 -21.79 -5.95
C ILE A 260 4.66 -20.91 -6.67
N GLN A 261 5.94 -21.05 -6.35
CA GLN A 261 7.00 -20.29 -7.02
C GLN A 261 6.97 -20.52 -8.54
N SER A 262 6.90 -21.78 -8.97
CA SER A 262 6.84 -22.14 -10.38
C SER A 262 5.57 -21.62 -11.07
N LEU A 263 4.41 -21.78 -10.42
CA LEU A 263 3.13 -21.30 -10.93
C LEU A 263 3.10 -19.77 -11.07
N LEU A 264 3.55 -19.05 -10.05
CA LEU A 264 3.63 -17.59 -10.07
C LEU A 264 4.64 -17.11 -11.11
N GLN A 265 5.82 -17.73 -11.22
CA GLN A 265 6.81 -17.36 -12.23
C GLN A 265 6.24 -17.49 -13.65
N LYS A 266 5.52 -18.59 -13.93
CA LYS A 266 4.84 -18.82 -15.22
C LYS A 266 3.72 -17.82 -15.48
N ASN A 267 3.00 -17.40 -14.44
CA ASN A 267 1.93 -16.40 -14.61
C ASN A 267 2.50 -14.98 -14.78
N LEU A 268 3.46 -14.61 -13.93
CA LEU A 268 4.01 -13.27 -13.81
C LEU A 268 4.88 -12.86 -15.01
N CYS A 269 5.37 -13.81 -15.80
CA CYS A 269 6.13 -13.52 -17.01
C CYS A 269 5.30 -12.85 -18.13
N LYS A 270 3.97 -12.83 -18.00
CA LYS A 270 3.05 -12.14 -18.94
C LYS A 270 3.05 -10.61 -18.78
N PHE A 271 3.55 -10.11 -17.64
CA PHE A 271 3.46 -8.72 -17.25
C PHE A 271 4.78 -7.98 -17.48
N GLN A 272 4.70 -6.66 -17.68
CA GLN A 272 5.86 -5.80 -17.94
C GLN A 272 6.55 -5.33 -16.65
N LEU A 273 5.84 -5.30 -15.52
CA LEU A 273 6.45 -5.06 -14.21
C LEU A 273 6.08 -6.20 -13.27
N SER A 274 7.00 -7.09 -12.94
CA SER A 274 6.69 -8.22 -12.06
C SER A 274 7.83 -8.55 -11.10
N PRO A 275 7.54 -9.13 -9.93
CA PRO A 275 8.59 -9.58 -9.01
C PRO A 275 9.21 -10.89 -9.50
N LEU A 276 10.50 -11.06 -9.20
CA LEU A 276 11.23 -12.30 -9.34
C LEU A 276 11.41 -12.88 -7.94
N LEU A 277 10.51 -13.76 -7.53
CA LEU A 277 10.48 -14.28 -6.16
C LEU A 277 11.39 -15.50 -6.02
N SER A 278 12.34 -15.43 -5.10
CA SER A 278 13.06 -16.60 -4.57
C SER A 278 12.13 -17.47 -3.70
N LEU A 279 12.56 -18.70 -3.40
CA LEU A 279 11.79 -19.60 -2.54
C LEU A 279 11.58 -19.01 -1.13
N GLN A 280 12.61 -18.36 -0.57
CA GLN A 280 12.52 -17.69 0.74
C GLN A 280 11.52 -16.53 0.72
N GLU A 281 11.45 -15.80 -0.39
CA GLU A 281 10.47 -14.71 -0.55
C GLU A 281 9.05 -15.26 -0.72
N VAL A 282 8.86 -16.36 -1.46
CA VAL A 282 7.56 -17.06 -1.53
C VAL A 282 7.10 -17.49 -0.14
N GLU A 283 7.98 -18.13 0.64
CA GLU A 283 7.66 -18.50 2.03
C GLU A 283 7.35 -17.27 2.89
N HIS A 284 8.17 -16.21 2.81
CA HIS A 284 7.97 -15.03 3.64
C HIS A 284 6.66 -14.30 3.31
N TRP A 285 6.40 -14.08 2.03
CA TRP A 285 5.26 -13.28 1.58
C TRP A 285 3.94 -14.04 1.59
N LEU A 286 3.95 -15.36 1.34
CA LEU A 286 2.71 -16.11 1.08
C LEU A 286 2.37 -17.15 2.14
N LEU A 287 3.31 -17.63 2.96
CA LEU A 287 2.96 -18.58 4.01
C LEU A 287 1.95 -17.93 4.98
N PRO A 288 0.78 -18.56 5.27
CA PRO A 288 -0.26 -17.91 6.04
C PRO A 288 0.21 -17.46 7.43
N ARG A 289 -0.06 -16.21 7.77
CA ARG A 289 0.19 -15.61 9.08
C ARG A 289 -1.09 -14.96 9.56
N GLU A 290 -1.55 -15.37 10.74
CA GLU A 290 -2.82 -14.91 11.29
C GLU A 290 -2.89 -13.38 11.31
N ASN A 291 -3.99 -12.83 10.79
CA ASN A 291 -4.24 -11.38 10.72
C ASN A 291 -3.21 -10.57 9.89
N VAL A 292 -2.36 -11.24 9.09
CA VAL A 292 -1.38 -10.59 8.21
C VAL A 292 -1.58 -11.02 6.75
N VAL A 293 -1.45 -12.30 6.45
CA VAL A 293 -1.59 -12.83 5.07
C VAL A 293 -2.25 -14.20 5.09
N ASP A 294 -3.15 -14.40 4.13
CA ASP A 294 -3.86 -15.64 3.91
C ASP A 294 -3.60 -16.10 2.47
N THR A 295 -3.13 -17.32 2.32
CA THR A 295 -2.89 -17.95 1.01
C THR A 295 -3.56 -19.30 0.95
N TYR A 296 -4.23 -19.55 -0.15
CA TYR A 296 -4.91 -20.79 -0.46
C TYR A 296 -4.41 -21.32 -1.80
N VAL A 297 -4.36 -22.64 -1.89
CA VAL A 297 -3.97 -23.37 -3.10
C VAL A 297 -5.05 -24.35 -3.48
N VAL A 298 -5.08 -24.70 -4.76
CA VAL A 298 -5.87 -25.81 -5.27
C VAL A 298 -4.90 -26.89 -5.75
N ALA A 299 -5.10 -28.10 -5.26
CA ALA A 299 -4.41 -29.29 -5.73
C ALA A 299 -5.40 -30.19 -6.48
N ASN A 300 -4.97 -30.74 -7.60
CA ASN A 300 -5.75 -31.78 -8.29
C ASN A 300 -5.69 -33.13 -7.53
N ASP A 301 -6.39 -34.14 -8.05
CA ASP A 301 -6.45 -35.47 -7.43
C ASP A 301 -5.06 -36.16 -7.32
N ASP A 302 -4.12 -35.80 -8.20
CA ASP A 302 -2.72 -36.28 -8.19
C ASP A 302 -1.84 -35.52 -7.18
N GLY A 303 -2.38 -34.53 -6.47
CA GLY A 303 -1.66 -33.68 -5.53
C GLY A 303 -0.84 -32.55 -6.17
N ALA A 304 -0.92 -32.37 -7.49
CA ALA A 304 -0.24 -31.30 -8.19
C ALA A 304 -0.98 -29.96 -8.02
N LEU A 305 -0.24 -28.90 -7.70
CA LEU A 305 -0.80 -27.56 -7.55
C LEU A 305 -1.22 -26.98 -8.90
N THR A 306 -2.47 -26.56 -9.00
CA THR A 306 -3.04 -25.94 -10.19
C THR A 306 -3.18 -24.44 -10.04
N ASP A 307 -3.63 -23.99 -8.87
CA ASP A 307 -4.05 -22.62 -8.66
C ASP A 307 -3.58 -22.09 -7.29
N VAL A 308 -3.34 -20.79 -7.19
CA VAL A 308 -2.97 -20.08 -5.96
C VAL A 308 -3.66 -18.74 -5.87
N VAL A 309 -4.11 -18.39 -4.68
CA VAL A 309 -4.67 -17.08 -4.35
C VAL A 309 -4.17 -16.63 -2.99
N SER A 310 -3.75 -15.37 -2.89
CA SER A 310 -3.23 -14.78 -1.66
C SER A 310 -3.79 -13.38 -1.45
N PHE A 311 -4.14 -13.05 -0.21
CA PHE A 311 -4.57 -11.72 0.19
C PHE A 311 -4.02 -11.36 1.58
N TYR A 312 -3.74 -10.08 1.80
CA TYR A 312 -3.25 -9.57 3.09
C TYR A 312 -4.32 -8.78 3.84
N SER A 313 -4.19 -8.75 5.16
CA SER A 313 -5.10 -8.08 6.06
C SER A 313 -4.72 -6.61 6.22
N VAL A 314 -5.70 -5.73 6.07
CA VAL A 314 -5.60 -4.32 6.45
C VAL A 314 -6.67 -4.04 7.50
N SER A 315 -6.23 -3.68 8.69
CA SER A 315 -7.12 -3.31 9.78
C SER A 315 -7.29 -1.80 9.86
N SER A 316 -8.46 -1.37 10.31
CA SER A 316 -8.74 0.05 10.57
C SER A 316 -9.50 0.21 11.88
N ARG A 317 -9.21 1.25 12.64
CA ARG A 317 -10.00 1.67 13.80
C ARG A 317 -11.16 2.53 13.35
N VAL A 318 -12.34 2.24 13.86
CA VAL A 318 -13.52 3.09 13.73
C VAL A 318 -13.57 3.98 14.97
N LEU A 319 -13.51 5.28 14.76
CA LEU A 319 -13.49 6.28 15.81
C LEU A 319 -14.91 6.75 16.11
N ASN A 320 -15.20 6.96 17.39
CA ASN A 320 -16.46 7.57 17.86
C ASN A 320 -17.76 6.85 17.42
N HIS A 321 -17.71 5.53 17.18
CA HIS A 321 -18.91 4.73 16.87
C HIS A 321 -19.31 3.86 18.07
N PRO A 322 -20.59 3.81 18.47
CA PRO A 322 -21.03 3.16 19.72
C PRO A 322 -20.93 1.63 19.69
N VAL A 323 -20.93 1.01 18.51
CA VAL A 323 -20.99 -0.46 18.34
C VAL A 323 -19.74 -1.05 17.69
N HIS A 324 -19.07 -0.29 16.82
CA HIS A 324 -18.02 -0.82 15.94
C HIS A 324 -16.71 -0.13 16.31
N SER A 325 -15.71 -0.90 16.71
CA SER A 325 -14.38 -0.38 17.06
C SER A 325 -13.37 -0.49 15.93
N GLY A 326 -13.64 -1.34 14.93
CA GLY A 326 -12.72 -1.55 13.82
C GLY A 326 -13.35 -2.24 12.63
N LEU A 327 -12.63 -2.20 11.51
CA LEU A 327 -12.95 -2.84 10.24
C LEU A 327 -11.76 -3.67 9.77
N ARG A 328 -12.06 -4.78 9.10
CA ARG A 328 -11.06 -5.64 8.47
C ARG A 328 -11.28 -5.66 6.97
N ALA A 329 -10.26 -5.28 6.21
CA ALA A 329 -10.22 -5.38 4.76
C ALA A 329 -9.23 -6.47 4.34
N ALA A 330 -9.63 -7.33 3.41
CA ALA A 330 -8.74 -8.25 2.72
C ALA A 330 -8.29 -7.60 1.41
N HIS A 331 -6.99 -7.53 1.15
CA HIS A 331 -6.42 -6.94 -0.06
C HIS A 331 -5.76 -8.03 -0.91
N LEU A 332 -6.23 -8.22 -2.13
CA LEU A 332 -5.66 -9.20 -3.06
C LEU A 332 -4.18 -8.91 -3.29
N LEU A 333 -3.35 -9.92 -3.09
CA LEU A 333 -1.90 -9.87 -3.29
C LEU A 333 -1.52 -10.53 -4.61
N TYR A 334 -1.88 -11.80 -4.78
CA TYR A 334 -1.67 -12.57 -6.01
C TYR A 334 -2.85 -13.47 -6.28
N VAL A 335 -3.13 -13.70 -7.56
CA VAL A 335 -3.96 -14.79 -8.03
C VAL A 335 -3.36 -15.35 -9.32
N ALA A 336 -3.22 -16.67 -9.39
CA ALA A 336 -2.78 -17.37 -10.59
C ALA A 336 -3.53 -18.69 -10.67
N SER A 337 -4.09 -18.97 -11.84
CA SER A 337 -4.93 -20.14 -12.08
C SER A 337 -4.47 -20.83 -13.36
N ALA A 338 -4.31 -22.14 -13.31
CA ALA A 338 -3.96 -22.97 -14.47
C ALA A 338 -5.10 -23.91 -14.89
N ALA A 339 -6.00 -24.28 -13.96
CA ALA A 339 -7.09 -25.22 -14.23
C ALA A 339 -8.47 -24.60 -13.98
N THR A 340 -8.59 -23.73 -12.99
CA THR A 340 -9.87 -23.15 -12.57
C THR A 340 -10.14 -21.83 -13.31
N GLU A 341 -11.41 -21.51 -13.61
CA GLU A 341 -11.73 -20.17 -14.11
C GLU A 341 -11.50 -19.13 -12.98
N MET A 342 -10.87 -18.01 -13.33
CA MET A 342 -10.38 -17.03 -12.34
C MET A 342 -11.50 -16.41 -11.48
N THR A 343 -12.68 -16.20 -12.08
CA THR A 343 -13.90 -15.73 -11.42
C THR A 343 -14.40 -16.76 -10.40
N ASP A 344 -14.37 -18.05 -10.70
CA ASP A 344 -14.76 -19.11 -9.76
C ASP A 344 -13.79 -19.19 -8.57
N LEU A 345 -12.48 -19.15 -8.82
CA LEU A 345 -11.46 -19.12 -7.77
C LEU A 345 -11.62 -17.90 -6.86
N MET A 346 -11.89 -16.73 -7.45
CA MET A 346 -12.14 -15.52 -6.69
C MET A 346 -13.48 -15.51 -5.97
N GLU A 347 -14.54 -16.16 -6.46
CA GLU A 347 -15.81 -16.32 -5.72
C GLU A 347 -15.58 -17.09 -4.42
N ASP A 348 -14.90 -18.24 -4.49
CA ASP A 348 -14.56 -19.05 -3.32
C ASP A 348 -13.60 -18.30 -2.37
N THR A 349 -12.68 -17.50 -2.90
CA THR A 349 -11.81 -16.63 -2.09
C THR A 349 -12.64 -15.61 -1.29
N LEU A 350 -13.67 -15.01 -1.88
CA LEU A 350 -14.58 -14.09 -1.17
C LEU A 350 -15.37 -14.82 -0.07
N VAL A 351 -15.78 -16.08 -0.30
CA VAL A 351 -16.42 -16.92 0.72
C VAL A 351 -15.47 -17.15 1.89
N LEU A 352 -14.22 -17.53 1.62
CA LEU A 352 -13.18 -17.74 2.65
C LEU A 352 -12.89 -16.46 3.45
N ALA A 353 -12.73 -15.32 2.77
CA ALA A 353 -12.51 -14.04 3.44
C ALA A 353 -13.72 -13.65 4.32
N LYS A 354 -14.95 -13.86 3.82
CA LYS A 354 -16.15 -13.60 4.64
C LYS A 354 -16.21 -14.51 5.86
N ALA A 355 -15.88 -15.80 5.72
CA ALA A 355 -15.83 -16.75 6.83
C ALA A 355 -14.78 -16.36 7.89
N LYS A 356 -13.67 -15.72 7.48
CA LYS A 356 -12.64 -15.15 8.36
C LYS A 356 -13.01 -13.79 8.97
N GLY A 357 -14.23 -13.31 8.75
CA GLY A 357 -14.74 -12.08 9.35
C GLY A 357 -14.21 -10.80 8.72
N PHE A 358 -13.72 -10.85 7.47
CA PHE A 358 -13.43 -9.63 6.72
C PHE A 358 -14.73 -8.90 6.36
N ASP A 359 -14.72 -7.58 6.48
CA ASP A 359 -15.87 -6.74 6.19
C ASP A 359 -15.93 -6.33 4.72
N ILE A 360 -14.76 -6.20 4.08
CA ILE A 360 -14.62 -5.79 2.69
C ILE A 360 -13.42 -6.48 2.04
N PHE A 361 -13.52 -6.77 0.74
CA PHE A 361 -12.42 -7.29 -0.06
C PHE A 361 -12.00 -6.24 -1.09
N CYS A 362 -10.71 -6.01 -1.24
CA CYS A 362 -10.12 -4.98 -2.09
C CYS A 362 -9.21 -5.64 -3.13
N ALA A 363 -9.24 -5.14 -4.35
CA ALA A 363 -8.35 -5.58 -5.42
C ALA A 363 -7.97 -4.39 -6.31
N LEU A 364 -6.74 -4.35 -6.80
CA LEU A 364 -6.35 -3.41 -7.85
C LEU A 364 -6.69 -4.01 -9.22
N ASP A 365 -6.96 -3.17 -10.21
CA ASP A 365 -7.10 -3.52 -11.64
C ASP A 365 -5.76 -3.88 -12.32
N VAL A 366 -4.85 -4.49 -11.57
CA VAL A 366 -3.57 -5.00 -12.05
C VAL A 366 -3.70 -6.45 -12.53
N MET A 367 -2.67 -6.97 -13.19
CA MET A 367 -2.65 -8.35 -13.70
C MET A 367 -3.89 -8.64 -14.56
N ASP A 368 -4.44 -9.86 -14.47
CA ASP A 368 -5.67 -10.26 -15.15
C ASP A 368 -6.94 -9.98 -14.29
N ASN A 369 -6.85 -9.10 -13.28
CA ASN A 369 -7.91 -8.97 -12.27
C ASN A 369 -9.23 -8.44 -12.85
N GLU A 370 -9.18 -7.57 -13.87
CA GLU A 370 -10.38 -7.06 -14.54
C GLU A 370 -11.32 -8.18 -15.01
N GLY A 371 -10.78 -9.37 -15.32
CA GLY A 371 -11.55 -10.53 -15.75
C GLY A 371 -12.62 -11.02 -14.77
N PHE A 372 -12.48 -10.73 -13.47
CA PHE A 372 -13.45 -11.13 -12.43
C PHE A 372 -14.12 -9.97 -11.68
N LEU A 373 -13.57 -8.75 -11.71
CA LEU A 373 -14.02 -7.63 -10.86
C LEU A 373 -15.52 -7.34 -11.01
N GLU A 374 -15.97 -7.05 -12.23
CA GLU A 374 -17.38 -6.71 -12.48
C GLU A 374 -18.30 -7.92 -12.27
N LYS A 375 -17.89 -9.10 -12.74
CA LYS A 375 -18.64 -10.36 -12.59
C LYS A 375 -18.92 -10.68 -11.11
N LEU A 376 -17.94 -10.43 -10.25
CA LEU A 376 -18.04 -10.63 -8.81
C LEU A 376 -18.53 -9.39 -8.05
N LYS A 377 -19.06 -8.38 -8.76
CA LYS A 377 -19.71 -7.19 -8.18
C LYS A 377 -18.76 -6.33 -7.35
N PHE A 378 -17.48 -6.31 -7.69
CA PHE A 378 -16.60 -5.26 -7.19
C PHE A 378 -17.06 -3.93 -7.76
N SER A 379 -17.03 -2.88 -6.95
CA SER A 379 -17.26 -1.50 -7.38
C SER A 379 -15.97 -0.71 -7.37
N ILE A 380 -15.86 0.19 -8.33
CA ILE A 380 -14.77 1.15 -8.43
C ILE A 380 -14.72 2.00 -7.15
N GLY A 381 -13.57 2.03 -6.49
CA GLY A 381 -13.27 2.96 -5.42
C GLY A 381 -12.68 4.27 -5.94
N ASP A 382 -12.67 5.27 -5.07
CA ASP A 382 -12.16 6.61 -5.38
C ASP A 382 -10.62 6.69 -5.31
N ARG A 383 -9.96 5.64 -4.82
CA ARG A 383 -8.51 5.59 -4.63
C ARG A 383 -7.80 5.04 -5.87
N MET A 384 -6.76 5.77 -6.29
CA MET A 384 -5.80 5.33 -7.30
C MET A 384 -4.48 5.00 -6.62
N VAL A 385 -3.73 4.08 -7.20
CA VAL A 385 -2.36 3.73 -6.82
C VAL A 385 -1.47 3.95 -8.03
N HIS A 386 -0.50 4.84 -7.89
CA HIS A 386 0.42 5.21 -8.97
C HIS A 386 1.77 4.54 -8.74
N TYR A 387 2.27 3.82 -9.74
CA TYR A 387 3.57 3.13 -9.70
C TYR A 387 4.68 4.01 -10.26
N TYR A 388 5.85 3.97 -9.61
CA TYR A 388 7.00 4.79 -9.95
C TYR A 388 8.30 4.00 -9.87
N LEU A 389 9.21 4.32 -10.78
CA LEU A 389 10.60 3.91 -10.68
C LEU A 389 11.49 5.13 -10.48
N TYR A 390 12.40 5.03 -9.52
CA TYR A 390 13.44 6.02 -9.28
C TYR A 390 14.70 5.62 -10.04
N ASN A 391 15.31 6.58 -10.75
CA ASN A 391 16.55 6.38 -11.52
C ASN A 391 16.48 5.22 -12.54
N TRP A 392 15.30 5.07 -13.15
CA TRP A 392 15.03 4.14 -14.24
C TRP A 392 13.96 4.73 -15.15
N MET A 393 14.19 4.67 -16.45
CA MET A 393 13.24 5.13 -17.46
C MET A 393 12.73 3.94 -18.25
N CYS A 394 11.42 3.87 -18.41
CA CYS A 394 10.76 2.90 -19.27
C CYS A 394 9.49 3.53 -19.86
N PRO A 395 8.91 2.93 -20.92
CA PRO A 395 7.60 3.34 -21.38
C PRO A 395 6.54 3.22 -20.27
N ASN A 396 5.45 3.97 -20.43
CA ASN A 396 4.27 3.79 -19.58
C ASN A 396 3.61 2.45 -19.90
N MET A 397 3.02 1.83 -18.89
CA MET A 397 2.33 0.55 -19.00
C MET A 397 0.90 0.65 -18.49
N SER A 398 -0.01 -0.06 -19.14
CA SER A 398 -1.39 -0.19 -18.69
C SER A 398 -1.47 -1.04 -17.39
N PRO A 399 -2.52 -0.86 -16.57
CA PRO A 399 -2.65 -1.59 -15.30
C PRO A 399 -2.55 -3.12 -15.45
N ASP A 400 -3.10 -3.69 -16.52
CA ASP A 400 -3.05 -5.13 -16.85
C ASP A 400 -1.63 -5.64 -17.16
N LYS A 401 -0.64 -4.75 -17.31
CA LYS A 401 0.78 -5.08 -17.47
C LYS A 401 1.58 -4.92 -16.18
N VAL A 402 0.93 -4.51 -15.08
CA VAL A 402 1.53 -4.50 -13.74
C VAL A 402 1.24 -5.84 -13.07
N GLY A 403 2.29 -6.62 -12.83
CA GLY A 403 2.29 -7.92 -12.15
C GLY A 403 2.71 -7.85 -10.68
N LEU A 404 2.53 -6.70 -10.04
CA LEU A 404 2.99 -6.47 -8.68
C LEU A 404 1.94 -5.71 -7.87
N VAL A 405 1.76 -6.12 -6.61
CA VAL A 405 1.04 -5.36 -5.59
C VAL A 405 2.02 -5.09 -4.44
N LEU A 406 2.06 -3.86 -3.94
CA LEU A 406 2.92 -3.48 -2.82
C LEU A 406 2.08 -3.33 -1.54
N PRO A 407 2.24 -4.22 -0.54
CA PRO A 407 1.67 -4.01 0.79
C PRO A 407 2.38 -2.81 1.44
N ASN A 408 1.66 -1.71 1.64
CA ASN A 408 2.17 -0.42 2.12
C ASN A 408 1.24 0.18 3.17
#